data_AF-A0A0Q9KTR1-F1
#
_entry.id   AF-A0A0Q9KTR1-F1
#
_cell.length_a   1.000
_cell.length_b   1.000
_cell.length_c   1.000
_cell.angle_alpha   90.00
_cell.angle_beta   90.00
_cell.angle_gamma   90.00
#
_symmetry.space_group_name_H-M   'P 1'
#
loop_
_entity.id
_entity.type
_entity.pdbx_description
1 polymer ?
#
loop_
_entity_poly.entity_id
_entity_poly.type
_entity_poly.pdbx_seq_one_letter_code
_entity_poly.pdbx_strand_id
1 'polypeptide(L)'
;MSIKTIDTPLSGATLVADGYGGWTPSPWSTKADQDPGFDSYIVLSQPYGWDFGTNSTDNIAHVGGLTWNTGTDPLFSEIEVPAIDAYGRNVFKHEWGHGITSDYDAAGTAPKPMVDNHHPEDYVNCRTHKPYVLQDGSDANPIPNSIFNDSSGFTHDYYSGLTALKSSPTHCTGITRAAWASGGPVTKR
;
A
#
# COMPACT_ATOMS: atom_id res chain seq x y z
N MET A 1 -10.73 -4.89 -13.62
CA MET A 1 -10.52 -5.77 -12.46
C MET A 1 -11.01 -7.16 -12.84
N SER A 2 -10.13 -8.15 -12.84
CA SER A 2 -10.50 -9.56 -12.94
C SER A 2 -10.34 -10.17 -11.55
N ILE A 3 -11.33 -10.92 -11.08
CA ILE A 3 -11.25 -11.64 -9.80
C ILE A 3 -11.04 -13.10 -10.16
N LYS A 4 -9.90 -13.65 -9.74
CA LYS A 4 -9.60 -15.08 -9.86
C LYS A 4 -9.57 -15.68 -8.46
N THR A 5 -10.40 -16.69 -8.23
CA THR A 5 -10.32 -17.47 -7.00
C THR A 5 -9.09 -18.38 -7.05
N ILE A 6 -8.31 -18.39 -5.97
CA ILE A 6 -7.23 -19.36 -5.78
C ILE A 6 -7.82 -20.47 -4.92
N ASP A 7 -8.24 -21.57 -5.56
CA ASP A 7 -8.88 -22.71 -4.88
C ASP A 7 -7.88 -23.68 -4.26
N THR A 8 -6.58 -23.39 -4.37
CA THR A 8 -5.54 -24.19 -3.73
C THR A 8 -5.24 -23.61 -2.34
N PRO A 9 -5.29 -24.42 -1.27
CA PRO A 9 -4.89 -23.96 0.04
C PRO A 9 -3.46 -23.42 0.02
N LEU A 10 -3.27 -22.21 0.55
CA LEU A 10 -1.93 -21.71 0.81
C LEU A 10 -1.26 -22.64 1.82
N SER A 11 -0.08 -23.15 1.45
CA SER A 11 0.74 -24.00 2.31
C SER A 11 1.92 -23.21 2.87
N GLY A 12 2.64 -23.77 3.84
CA GLY A 12 3.88 -23.17 4.34
C GLY A 12 4.94 -22.94 3.25
N ALA A 13 4.84 -23.59 2.09
CA ALA A 13 5.71 -23.33 0.94
C ALA A 13 5.32 -22.08 0.13
N THR A 14 4.08 -21.60 0.30
CA THR A 14 3.55 -20.43 -0.40
C THR A 14 3.46 -19.18 0.46
N LEU A 15 3.59 -19.35 1.77
CA LEU A 15 3.65 -18.26 2.75
C LEU A 15 5.09 -17.96 3.11
N VAL A 16 5.38 -16.69 3.39
CA VAL A 16 6.66 -16.23 3.90
C VAL A 16 6.45 -15.36 5.13
N ALA A 17 7.38 -15.41 6.07
CA ALA A 17 7.32 -14.55 7.25
C ALA A 17 7.42 -13.08 6.81
N ASP A 18 6.51 -12.25 7.31
CA ASP A 18 6.43 -10.83 6.94
C ASP A 18 7.46 -9.95 7.69
N GLY A 19 8.24 -10.54 8.61
CA GLY A 19 9.24 -9.85 9.42
C GLY A 19 8.68 -9.15 10.66
N TYR A 20 7.36 -9.13 10.83
CA TYR A 20 6.66 -8.53 11.97
C TYR A 20 5.94 -9.55 12.87
N GLY A 21 5.93 -10.82 12.46
CA GLY A 21 5.41 -11.93 13.27
C GLY A 21 4.23 -12.65 12.64
N GLY A 22 3.87 -12.28 11.40
CA GLY A 22 2.88 -12.94 10.59
C GLY A 22 3.47 -13.66 9.38
N TRP A 23 2.56 -14.17 8.57
CA TRP A 23 2.80 -14.91 7.34
C TRP A 23 1.96 -14.30 6.24
N THR A 24 2.60 -13.98 5.12
CA THR A 24 1.93 -13.39 3.96
C THR A 24 2.26 -14.18 2.69
N PRO A 25 1.33 -14.29 1.73
CA PRO A 25 1.65 -14.75 0.39
C PRO A 25 2.78 -13.92 -0.23
N SER A 26 3.72 -14.57 -0.89
CA SER A 26 4.77 -13.87 -1.64
C SER A 26 4.40 -13.74 -3.12
N PRO A 27 4.88 -12.70 -3.83
CA PRO A 27 4.70 -12.56 -5.27
C PRO A 27 5.35 -13.71 -6.06
N TRP A 28 6.35 -14.40 -5.50
CA TRP A 28 7.04 -15.49 -6.21
C TRP A 28 6.30 -16.82 -6.06
N SER A 29 5.76 -17.10 -4.87
CA SER A 29 5.01 -18.32 -4.61
C SER A 29 3.67 -18.36 -5.31
N THR A 30 3.06 -17.20 -5.55
CA THR A 30 1.79 -17.05 -6.28
C THR A 30 2.00 -16.81 -7.78
N LYS A 31 3.23 -16.91 -8.30
CA LYS A 31 3.56 -16.51 -9.66
C LYS A 31 2.77 -17.27 -10.74
N ALA A 32 2.45 -18.53 -10.51
CA ALA A 32 1.65 -19.34 -11.43
C ALA A 32 0.19 -18.86 -11.52
N ASP A 33 -0.30 -18.16 -10.50
CA ASP A 33 -1.65 -17.63 -10.45
C ASP A 33 -1.79 -16.21 -11.00
N GLN A 34 -0.66 -15.51 -11.15
CA GLN A 34 -0.57 -14.19 -11.73
C GLN A 34 -0.77 -14.23 -13.25
N ASP A 35 -1.74 -13.47 -13.74
CA ASP A 35 -1.92 -13.26 -15.17
C ASP A 35 -0.91 -12.21 -15.67
N PRO A 36 0.01 -12.56 -16.60
CA PRO A 36 1.04 -11.64 -17.11
C PRO A 36 0.50 -10.47 -17.96
N GLY A 37 -0.82 -10.43 -18.20
CA GLY A 37 -1.55 -9.30 -18.75
C GLY A 37 -1.77 -8.16 -17.74
N PHE A 38 -1.55 -8.40 -16.45
CA PHE A 38 -1.66 -7.40 -15.39
C PHE A 38 -0.29 -7.02 -14.83
N ASP A 39 -0.20 -5.81 -14.30
CA ASP A 39 0.95 -5.15 -13.68
C ASP A 39 0.76 -4.89 -12.19
N SER A 40 -0.39 -5.29 -11.66
CA SER A 40 -0.78 -5.12 -10.29
C SER A 40 -1.65 -6.29 -9.85
N TYR A 41 -1.31 -6.86 -8.70
CA TYR A 41 -2.00 -7.98 -8.09
C TYR A 41 -2.37 -7.62 -6.66
N ILE A 42 -3.63 -7.84 -6.31
CA ILE A 42 -4.12 -7.72 -4.94
C ILE A 42 -4.64 -9.09 -4.53
N VAL A 43 -4.00 -9.68 -3.53
CA VAL A 43 -4.43 -10.94 -2.92
C VAL A 43 -5.27 -10.63 -1.70
N LEU A 44 -6.46 -11.23 -1.62
CA LEU A 44 -7.35 -11.10 -0.48
C LEU A 44 -7.31 -12.39 0.34
N SER A 45 -6.86 -12.31 1.59
CA SER A 45 -6.65 -13.49 2.46
C SER A 45 -7.64 -13.54 3.62
N GLN A 46 -7.99 -14.74 4.05
CA GLN A 46 -8.44 -14.94 5.43
C GLN A 46 -7.20 -15.00 6.33
N PRO A 47 -7.20 -14.33 7.51
CA PRO A 47 -6.00 -14.26 8.34
C PRO A 47 -5.77 -15.53 9.17
N TYR A 48 -6.66 -16.52 9.11
CA TYR A 48 -6.57 -17.74 9.89
C TYR A 48 -6.08 -18.92 9.06
N GLY A 49 -5.10 -19.63 9.60
CA GLY A 49 -4.57 -20.88 9.05
C GLY A 49 -4.68 -22.02 10.05
N TRP A 50 -4.60 -23.26 9.58
CA TRP A 50 -4.45 -24.42 10.47
C TRP A 50 -2.97 -24.66 10.74
N ASP A 51 -2.56 -24.54 12.01
CA ASP A 51 -1.22 -24.90 12.43
C ASP A 51 -1.15 -26.39 12.79
N PHE A 52 -0.45 -27.16 11.95
CA PHE A 52 -0.23 -28.58 12.15
C PHE A 52 0.73 -28.92 13.30
N GLY A 53 1.57 -27.97 13.72
CA GLY A 53 2.48 -28.13 14.86
C GLY A 53 1.76 -28.07 16.21
N THR A 54 0.79 -27.16 16.35
CA THR A 54 -0.03 -27.00 17.57
C THR A 54 -1.39 -27.70 17.49
N ASN A 55 -1.78 -28.21 16.32
CA ASN A 55 -3.07 -28.86 16.05
C ASN A 55 -4.26 -27.95 16.41
N SER A 56 -4.15 -26.68 16.03
CA SER A 56 -5.18 -25.65 16.24
C SER A 56 -5.22 -24.66 15.08
N THR A 57 -6.35 -23.96 14.94
CA THR A 57 -6.43 -22.77 14.08
C THR A 57 -5.68 -21.63 14.74
N ASP A 58 -4.79 -20.98 14.00
CA ASP A 58 -4.04 -19.83 14.46
C ASP A 58 -4.26 -18.62 13.55
N ASN A 59 -4.14 -17.41 14.10
CA ASN A 59 -4.08 -16.20 13.30
C ASN A 59 -2.67 -16.08 12.74
N ILE A 60 -2.54 -16.32 11.44
CA ILE A 60 -1.26 -16.26 10.75
C ILE A 60 -0.93 -14.85 10.28
N ALA A 61 -1.88 -13.92 10.38
CA ALA A 61 -1.73 -12.58 9.86
C ALA A 61 -1.33 -11.60 10.97
N HIS A 62 -0.62 -10.54 10.57
CA HIS A 62 -0.04 -9.58 11.52
C HIS A 62 -0.29 -8.12 11.11
N VAL A 63 -0.43 -7.84 9.81
CA VAL A 63 -0.68 -6.49 9.29
C VAL A 63 -1.92 -6.50 8.40
N GLY A 64 -2.82 -5.52 8.58
CA GLY A 64 -4.07 -5.44 7.81
C GLY A 64 -3.89 -5.35 6.29
N GLY A 65 -2.69 -5.01 5.83
CA GLY A 65 -2.25 -5.14 4.44
C GLY A 65 -0.72 -5.09 4.36
N LEU A 66 -0.17 -5.65 3.29
CA LEU A 66 1.25 -5.61 2.98
C LEU A 66 1.49 -5.52 1.48
N THR A 67 2.24 -4.50 1.08
CA THR A 67 2.71 -4.34 -0.30
C THR A 67 4.18 -4.66 -0.40
N TRP A 68 4.49 -5.66 -1.22
CA TRP A 68 5.85 -6.08 -1.48
C TRP A 68 6.60 -5.02 -2.27
N ASN A 69 7.84 -4.73 -1.86
CA ASN A 69 8.76 -3.95 -2.68
C ASN A 69 9.25 -4.81 -3.84
N THR A 70 8.55 -4.71 -4.97
CA THR A 70 8.88 -5.41 -6.22
C THR A 70 9.77 -4.55 -7.14
N GLY A 71 10.26 -3.40 -6.66
CA GLY A 71 10.92 -2.42 -7.50
C GLY A 71 10.01 -1.97 -8.65
N THR A 72 10.46 -2.15 -9.89
CA THR A 72 9.69 -1.83 -11.11
C THR A 72 8.91 -3.03 -11.68
N ASP A 73 8.99 -4.20 -11.04
CA ASP A 73 8.18 -5.36 -11.41
C ASP A 73 6.72 -5.15 -10.98
N PRO A 74 5.76 -5.93 -11.54
CA PRO A 74 4.35 -5.81 -11.18
C PRO A 74 4.10 -5.72 -9.68
N LEU A 75 3.27 -4.75 -9.29
CA LEU A 75 2.90 -4.48 -7.91
C LEU A 75 2.19 -5.70 -7.33
N PHE A 76 2.53 -6.04 -6.08
CA PHE A 76 1.90 -7.14 -5.37
C PHE A 76 1.56 -6.71 -3.95
N SER A 77 0.26 -6.61 -3.67
CA SER A 77 -0.27 -6.32 -2.35
C SER A 77 -1.08 -7.50 -1.85
N GLU A 78 -1.01 -7.76 -0.56
CA GLU A 78 -1.91 -8.65 0.15
C GLU A 78 -2.71 -7.85 1.17
N ILE A 79 -4.00 -8.15 1.29
CA ILE A 79 -4.91 -7.47 2.19
C ILE A 79 -5.77 -8.53 2.87
N GLU A 80 -5.77 -8.52 4.20
CA GLU A 80 -6.64 -9.38 4.98
C GLU A 80 -8.10 -8.96 4.79
N VAL A 81 -9.01 -9.92 4.60
CA VAL A 81 -10.44 -9.64 4.43
C VAL A 81 -11.02 -8.81 5.59
N PRO A 82 -10.69 -9.06 6.88
CA PRO A 82 -11.16 -8.21 7.97
C PRO A 82 -10.69 -6.75 7.90
N ALA A 83 -9.53 -6.47 7.29
CA ALA A 83 -9.05 -5.11 7.10
C ALA A 83 -9.88 -4.34 6.07
N ILE A 84 -10.43 -5.03 5.06
CA ILE A 84 -11.38 -4.45 4.12
C ILE A 84 -12.65 -4.02 4.86
N ASP A 85 -13.17 -4.85 5.77
CA ASP A 85 -14.37 -4.52 6.53
C ASP A 85 -14.13 -3.37 7.52
N ALA A 86 -12.97 -3.35 8.18
CA ALA A 86 -12.63 -2.35 9.20
C ALA A 86 -12.25 -0.98 8.60
N TYR A 87 -11.50 -0.97 7.50
CA TYR A 87 -10.90 0.25 6.94
C TYR A 87 -11.42 0.61 5.55
N GLY A 88 -12.24 -0.25 4.95
CA GLY A 88 -12.87 -0.02 3.66
C GLY A 88 -11.85 0.22 2.57
N ARG A 89 -12.08 1.27 1.76
CA ARG A 89 -11.17 1.64 0.67
C ARG A 89 -9.81 2.17 1.13
N ASN A 90 -9.63 2.53 2.41
CA ASN A 90 -8.39 3.15 2.87
C ASN A 90 -7.22 2.17 2.86
N VAL A 91 -7.46 0.89 3.19
CA VAL A 91 -6.40 -0.13 3.12
C VAL A 91 -5.91 -0.34 1.68
N PHE A 92 -6.81 -0.35 0.69
CA PHE A 92 -6.41 -0.42 -0.72
C PHE A 92 -5.57 0.78 -1.16
N LYS A 93 -5.98 2.00 -0.78
CA LYS A 93 -5.22 3.23 -1.06
C LYS A 93 -3.85 3.22 -0.38
N HIS A 94 -3.81 2.68 0.83
CA HIS A 94 -2.59 2.55 1.62
C HIS A 94 -1.59 1.63 0.90
N GLU A 95 -2.03 0.41 0.58
CA GLU A 95 -1.20 -0.58 -0.11
C GLU A 95 -0.77 -0.10 -1.50
N TRP A 96 -1.70 0.52 -2.23
CA TRP A 96 -1.38 1.10 -3.54
C TRP A 96 -0.27 2.13 -3.48
N GLY A 97 -0.30 2.99 -2.46
CA GLY A 97 0.71 4.01 -2.31
C GLY A 97 2.08 3.47 -1.95
N HIS A 98 2.17 2.39 -1.14
CA HIS A 98 3.42 1.66 -0.95
C HIS A 98 4.01 1.22 -2.29
N GLY A 99 3.18 0.64 -3.17
CA GLY A 99 3.65 0.17 -4.47
C GLY A 99 4.10 1.30 -5.41
N ILE A 100 3.40 2.44 -5.42
CA ILE A 100 3.88 3.63 -6.17
C ILE A 100 5.22 4.11 -5.61
N THR A 101 5.35 4.24 -4.28
CA THR A 101 6.62 4.69 -3.70
C THR A 101 7.77 3.75 -4.02
N SER A 102 7.53 2.44 -3.98
CA SER A 102 8.49 1.40 -4.37
C SER A 102 8.95 1.53 -5.83
N ASP A 103 8.00 1.68 -6.77
CA ASP A 103 8.30 1.81 -8.20
C ASP A 103 9.16 3.04 -8.51
N TYR A 104 8.74 4.21 -8.03
CA TYR A 104 9.47 5.45 -8.30
C TYR A 104 10.84 5.50 -7.59
N ASP A 105 10.99 4.84 -6.43
CA ASP A 105 12.29 4.68 -5.76
C ASP A 105 13.23 3.80 -6.61
N ALA A 106 12.73 2.64 -7.05
CA ALA A 106 13.50 1.71 -7.88
C ALA A 106 13.86 2.27 -9.26
N ALA A 107 12.95 3.06 -9.85
CA ALA A 107 13.19 3.78 -11.10
C ALA A 107 14.16 4.97 -10.92
N GLY A 108 14.49 5.36 -9.69
CA GLY A 108 15.35 6.51 -9.40
C GLY A 108 14.73 7.86 -9.80
N THR A 109 13.40 7.93 -9.84
CA THR A 109 12.65 9.10 -10.33
C THR A 109 11.94 9.87 -9.22
N ALA A 110 11.85 9.34 -8.00
CA ALA A 110 11.42 10.07 -6.82
C ALA A 110 12.60 10.45 -5.90
N PRO A 111 12.62 11.67 -5.34
CA PRO A 111 13.61 12.06 -4.34
C PRO A 111 13.33 11.36 -3.00
N LYS A 112 14.37 10.76 -2.39
CA LYS A 112 14.36 10.37 -0.97
C LYS A 112 14.45 11.61 -0.07
N PRO A 113 13.85 11.60 1.14
CA PRO A 113 13.06 10.51 1.76
C PRO A 113 11.66 10.36 1.16
N MET A 114 11.13 9.13 1.19
CA MET A 114 9.72 8.87 0.90
C MET A 114 8.89 9.25 2.13
N VAL A 115 7.66 9.71 1.91
CA VAL A 115 6.74 10.01 3.01
C VAL A 115 6.30 8.70 3.63
N ASP A 116 6.66 8.50 4.90
CA ASP A 116 6.20 7.36 5.68
C ASP A 116 4.92 7.73 6.43
N ASN A 117 3.89 6.93 6.25
CA ASN A 117 2.61 7.03 6.92
C ASN A 117 2.63 6.51 8.37
N HIS A 118 3.69 5.82 8.79
CA HIS A 118 3.89 5.41 10.18
C HIS A 118 4.36 6.56 11.08
N HIS A 119 4.93 7.62 10.48
CA HIS A 119 5.45 8.79 11.18
C HIS A 119 4.95 10.10 10.57
N PRO A 120 3.62 10.32 10.47
CA PRO A 120 3.06 11.54 9.89
C PRO A 120 3.53 12.81 10.63
N GLU A 121 3.86 12.68 11.91
CA GLU A 121 4.44 13.74 12.72
C GLU A 121 5.81 14.21 12.24
N ASP A 122 6.55 13.46 11.42
CA ASP A 122 7.86 13.90 10.93
C ASP A 122 7.76 14.81 9.71
N TYR A 123 6.56 14.92 9.12
CA TYR A 123 6.32 15.63 7.87
C TYR A 123 5.51 16.91 8.08
N VAL A 124 5.74 17.86 7.16
CA VAL A 124 4.95 19.08 6.98
C VAL A 124 4.47 19.17 5.54
N ASN A 125 3.43 19.95 5.29
CA ASN A 125 3.07 20.34 3.94
C ASN A 125 4.20 21.22 3.36
N CYS A 126 4.78 20.84 2.21
CA CYS A 126 5.96 21.53 1.68
C CYS A 126 5.69 23.00 1.29
N ARG A 127 4.43 23.35 0.96
CA ARG A 127 4.08 24.72 0.53
C ARG A 127 3.75 25.64 1.71
N THR A 128 3.07 25.11 2.72
CA THR A 128 2.53 25.90 3.83
C THR A 128 3.33 25.74 5.13
N HIS A 129 4.22 24.75 5.19
CA HIS A 129 4.99 24.33 6.36
C HIS A 129 4.15 23.98 7.60
N LYS A 130 2.83 23.84 7.43
CA LYS A 130 1.96 23.35 8.50
C LYS A 130 2.25 21.86 8.74
N PRO A 131 2.02 21.34 9.96
CA PRO A 131 2.13 19.91 10.27
C PRO A 131 1.36 19.05 9.26
N TYR A 132 1.52 17.74 9.31
CA TYR A 132 0.66 16.83 8.57
C TYR A 132 -0.58 16.44 9.42
N VAL A 133 -1.77 16.24 8.80
CA VAL A 133 -2.98 15.73 9.47
C VAL A 133 -3.47 14.58 8.63
N LEU A 134 -3.47 13.42 9.26
CA LEU A 134 -4.03 12.20 8.71
C LEU A 134 -5.56 12.28 8.81
N GLN A 135 -6.23 12.03 7.69
CA GLN A 135 -7.68 11.95 7.65
C GLN A 135 -8.11 10.73 6.87
N ASP A 136 -8.76 9.80 7.54
CA ASP A 136 -9.32 8.63 6.90
C ASP A 136 -10.57 8.99 6.09
N GLY A 137 -10.65 8.49 4.86
CA GLY A 137 -11.88 8.58 4.08
C GLY A 137 -12.92 7.61 4.63
N SER A 138 -14.20 7.99 4.62
CA SER A 138 -15.32 7.06 4.92
C SER A 138 -16.37 7.06 3.82
N ASP A 139 -17.24 6.07 3.74
CA ASP A 139 -18.30 6.05 2.71
C ASP A 139 -19.21 7.28 2.76
N ALA A 140 -19.42 7.85 3.95
CA ALA A 140 -20.15 9.10 4.13
C ALA A 140 -19.36 10.33 3.65
N ASN A 141 -18.03 10.31 3.75
CA ASN A 141 -17.14 11.40 3.35
C ASN A 141 -16.02 10.84 2.46
N PRO A 142 -16.32 10.51 1.19
CA PRO A 142 -15.33 9.99 0.28
C PRO A 142 -14.27 11.05 -0.01
N ILE A 143 -13.03 10.73 0.33
CA ILE A 143 -11.86 11.48 -0.16
C ILE A 143 -11.60 10.96 -1.58
N PRO A 144 -11.83 11.79 -2.62
CA PRO A 144 -11.59 11.38 -3.99
C PRO A 144 -10.15 10.93 -4.15
N ASN A 145 -9.89 9.95 -5.01
CA ASN A 145 -8.53 9.61 -5.42
C ASN A 145 -7.90 10.89 -5.98
N SER A 146 -7.02 11.52 -5.20
CA SER A 146 -6.25 12.72 -5.56
C SER A 146 -7.04 13.94 -6.08
N ILE A 147 -7.45 14.89 -5.23
CA ILE A 147 -7.39 16.32 -5.59
C ILE A 147 -6.99 17.16 -4.36
N PHE A 148 -5.84 17.84 -4.52
CA PHE A 148 -5.34 18.94 -3.70
C PHE A 148 -6.43 19.90 -3.20
N ASN A 149 -6.37 20.29 -1.92
CA ASN A 149 -7.02 21.51 -1.43
C ASN A 149 -5.96 22.49 -0.90
N ASP A 150 -5.65 23.52 -1.68
CA ASP A 150 -4.71 24.59 -1.29
C ASP A 150 -5.32 25.61 -0.29
N SER A 151 -6.64 25.54 -0.02
CA SER A 151 -7.37 26.58 0.73
C SER A 151 -7.69 26.24 2.20
N SER A 152 -7.88 24.96 2.54
CA SER A 152 -8.20 24.58 3.94
C SER A 152 -6.96 24.35 4.80
N GLY A 153 -5.84 23.94 4.20
CA GLY A 153 -4.94 23.04 4.89
C GLY A 153 -5.67 21.72 5.18
N PHE A 154 -5.02 20.60 4.86
CA PHE A 154 -5.46 19.23 5.19
C PHE A 154 -6.69 18.68 4.49
N THR A 155 -6.48 17.60 3.74
CA THR A 155 -7.26 16.35 3.74
C THR A 155 -6.37 15.36 2.98
N HIS A 156 -5.79 14.34 3.62
CA HIS A 156 -4.82 13.46 2.95
C HIS A 156 -5.34 12.02 2.79
N ASP A 157 -5.24 11.53 1.55
CA ASP A 157 -5.31 10.12 1.16
C ASP A 157 -3.88 9.59 1.09
N TYR A 158 -3.52 8.64 1.97
CA TYR A 158 -2.20 8.19 2.51
C TYR A 158 -0.88 8.52 1.77
N TYR A 159 -0.90 8.85 0.48
CA TYR A 159 0.28 9.02 -0.38
C TYR A 159 0.23 10.20 -1.38
N SER A 160 -0.84 11.01 -1.40
CA SER A 160 -0.99 12.09 -2.39
C SER A 160 -0.56 13.47 -1.86
N GLY A 161 0.40 14.13 -2.53
CA GLY A 161 0.79 15.52 -2.20
C GLY A 161 2.30 15.73 -2.02
N LEU A 162 2.71 17.01 -2.00
CA LEU A 162 4.09 17.40 -1.72
C LEU A 162 4.25 17.67 -0.23
N THR A 163 5.00 16.81 0.45
CA THR A 163 5.38 16.99 1.85
C THR A 163 6.86 17.33 1.95
N ALA A 164 7.34 17.65 3.13
CA ALA A 164 8.76 17.77 3.43
C ALA A 164 9.01 17.29 4.86
N LEU A 165 10.23 16.83 5.15
CA LEU A 165 10.61 16.61 6.54
C LEU A 165 10.52 17.93 7.32
N LYS A 166 10.05 17.88 8.57
CA LYS A 166 10.06 19.04 9.48
C LYS A 166 11.44 19.69 9.58
N SER A 167 12.50 18.88 9.53
CA SER A 167 13.90 19.32 9.57
C SER A 167 14.39 19.95 8.26
N SER A 168 13.68 19.78 7.15
CA SER A 168 14.03 20.33 5.83
C SER A 168 12.77 20.75 5.05
N PRO A 169 12.01 21.76 5.52
CA PRO A 169 10.66 22.05 5.03
C PRO A 169 10.60 22.56 3.58
N THR A 170 11.75 22.96 3.01
CA THR A 170 11.87 23.43 1.63
C THR A 170 12.22 22.30 0.64
N HIS A 171 12.55 21.11 1.13
CA HIS A 171 12.84 19.94 0.29
C HIS A 171 11.57 19.12 0.10
N CYS A 172 10.81 19.45 -0.96
CA CYS A 172 9.58 18.76 -1.25
C CYS A 172 9.82 17.32 -1.71
N THR A 173 9.13 16.39 -1.07
CA THR A 173 9.09 14.95 -1.33
C THR A 173 7.63 14.51 -1.47
N GLY A 174 7.39 13.29 -1.94
CA GLY A 174 6.04 12.72 -2.09
C GLY A 174 5.55 12.60 -3.53
N ILE A 175 4.35 12.05 -3.67
CA ILE A 175 3.83 11.62 -4.97
C ILE A 175 3.11 12.78 -5.63
N THR A 176 3.62 13.22 -6.78
CA THR A 176 3.01 14.29 -7.56
C THR A 176 1.65 13.86 -8.10
N ARG A 177 0.79 14.83 -8.45
CA ARG A 177 -0.47 14.54 -9.14
C ARG A 177 -0.25 13.72 -10.41
N ALA A 178 0.83 13.97 -11.15
CA ALA A 178 1.16 13.23 -12.35
C ALA A 178 1.56 11.78 -12.04
N ALA A 179 2.32 11.55 -10.98
CA ALA A 179 2.70 10.21 -10.53
C ALA A 179 1.47 9.43 -10.02
N TRP A 180 0.57 10.07 -9.28
CA TRP A 180 -0.69 9.43 -8.86
C TRP A 180 -1.64 9.18 -10.05
N ALA A 181 -1.72 10.11 -11.01
CA ALA A 181 -2.55 9.99 -12.21
C ALA A 181 -2.00 9.00 -13.24
N SER A 182 -0.68 8.73 -13.22
CA SER A 182 -0.12 7.58 -13.94
C SER A 182 -0.66 6.25 -13.41
N GLY A 183 -1.16 6.28 -12.17
CA GLY A 183 -1.53 5.12 -11.41
C GLY A 183 -0.33 4.33 -10.89
N GLY A 184 0.93 4.70 -11.16
CA GLY A 184 2.07 3.83 -10.83
C GLY A 184 2.25 2.75 -11.92
N PRO A 185 2.66 1.51 -11.58
CA PRO A 185 2.75 0.42 -12.55
C PRO A 185 1.34 0.00 -12.98
N VAL A 186 0.71 0.82 -13.83
CA VAL A 186 -0.57 0.52 -14.46
C VAL A 186 -0.48 0.86 -15.93
N THR A 187 -0.78 -0.17 -16.69
CA THR A 187 -0.73 -0.41 -18.11
C THR A 187 0.67 -0.58 -18.72
N LYS A 188 0.90 -1.77 -19.30
CA LYS A 188 1.79 -1.90 -20.46
C LYS A 188 1.39 -0.82 -21.47
N ARG A 189 2.36 -0.01 -21.89
CA ARG A 189 2.21 0.88 -23.04
C ARG A 189 1.95 0.07 -24.31
#